data_AF-A0A2W4LGZ0-F1
#
_entry.id   AF-A0A2W4LGZ0-F1
#
_cell.length_a   1.000
_cell.length_b   1.000
_cell.length_c   1.000
_cell.angle_alpha   90.00
_cell.angle_beta   90.00
_cell.angle_gamma   90.00
#
_symmetry.space_group_name_H-M   'P 1'
#
loop_
_entity.id
_entity.type
_entity.pdbx_description
1 polymer ?
#
loop_
_entity_poly.entity_id
_entity_poly.type
_entity_poly.pdbx_seq_one_letter_code
_entity_poly.pdbx_strand_id
1 'polypeptide(L)'
;MDDPSEPTLAPHESIMIAAFEGWNDAGGAATSALDHLADVWNAQEYAALDPEDYHDFQVSRPIISRLPNGERVITWPGTAVSTTVGPFTRKRQIS
;
A
#
# COMPACT_ATOMS: atom_id res chain seq x y z
N MET A 1 -32.11 -14.58 0.86
CA MET A 1 -32.82 -13.84 -0.21
C MET A 1 -31.89 -12.69 -0.51
N ASP A 2 -31.02 -12.88 -1.50
CA ASP A 2 -29.92 -11.97 -1.80
C ASP A 2 -30.49 -10.69 -2.44
N ASP A 3 -30.14 -9.53 -1.90
CA ASP A 3 -30.54 -8.23 -2.43
C ASP A 3 -29.65 -7.89 -3.64
N PRO A 4 -30.21 -7.68 -4.84
CA PRO A 4 -29.42 -7.36 -6.04
C PRO A 4 -28.74 -5.99 -5.99
N SER A 5 -28.97 -5.18 -4.95
CA SER A 5 -28.31 -3.89 -4.74
C SER A 5 -27.06 -3.94 -3.85
N GLU A 6 -26.72 -5.11 -3.29
CA GLU A 6 -25.47 -5.26 -2.54
C GLU A 6 -24.26 -5.22 -3.50
N PRO A 7 -23.27 -4.33 -3.25
CA PRO A 7 -22.12 -4.20 -4.13
C PRO A 7 -21.26 -5.46 -4.06
N THR A 8 -21.49 -6.36 -5.02
CA THR A 8 -20.69 -7.57 -5.21
C THR A 8 -19.63 -7.28 -6.27
N LEU A 9 -18.36 -7.28 -5.88
CA LEU A 9 -17.26 -7.17 -6.85
C LEU A 9 -17.24 -8.38 -7.77
N ALA A 10 -17.22 -8.15 -9.08
CA ALA A 10 -17.20 -9.20 -10.07
C ALA A 10 -15.92 -10.05 -9.97
N PRO A 11 -15.91 -11.32 -10.45
CA PRO A 11 -14.77 -12.23 -10.31
C PRO A 11 -13.44 -11.75 -10.95
N HIS A 12 -13.50 -10.73 -11.81
CA HIS A 12 -12.37 -10.15 -12.52
C HIS A 12 -12.09 -8.70 -12.08
N GLU A 13 -12.73 -8.22 -11.02
CA GLU A 13 -12.49 -6.88 -10.49
C GLU A 13 -11.40 -6.92 -9.41
N SER A 14 -10.39 -6.07 -9.61
CA SER A 14 -9.34 -5.79 -8.64
C SER A 14 -9.70 -4.57 -7.81
N ILE A 15 -9.33 -4.59 -6.52
CA ILE A 15 -9.46 -3.45 -5.62
C ILE A 15 -8.07 -2.84 -5.46
N MET A 16 -7.99 -1.52 -5.55
CA MET A 16 -6.81 -0.76 -5.16
C MET A 16 -7.03 -0.14 -3.80
N ILE A 17 -6.06 -0.31 -2.89
CA ILE A 17 -6.01 0.39 -1.60
C ILE A 17 -4.78 1.29 -1.65
N ALA A 18 -4.96 2.57 -1.39
CA ALA A 18 -3.90 3.57 -1.44
C ALA A 18 -3.87 4.38 -0.15
N ALA A 19 -2.67 4.61 0.36
CA ALA A 19 -2.38 5.47 1.49
C ALA A 19 -1.17 6.33 1.13
N PHE A 20 -1.19 7.57 1.60
CA PHE A 20 -0.16 8.55 1.32
C PHE A 20 0.20 9.23 2.63
N GLU A 21 1.49 9.35 2.93
CA GLU A 21 1.98 10.10 4.07
C GLU A 21 1.62 11.60 3.94
N GLY A 22 1.57 12.31 5.07
CA GLY A 22 1.42 13.76 5.10
C GLY A 22 0.11 14.23 5.73
N TRP A 23 -0.51 15.27 5.16
CA TRP A 23 -1.64 15.98 5.80
C TRP A 23 -2.86 15.09 6.04
N ASN A 24 -3.11 14.12 5.17
CA ASN A 24 -4.20 13.15 5.30
C ASN A 24 -3.86 11.97 6.24
N ASP A 25 -2.65 11.91 6.81
CA ASP A 25 -2.15 10.76 7.55
C ASP A 25 -1.72 11.14 8.98
N ALA A 26 -2.72 11.58 9.77
CA ALA A 26 -2.50 11.98 11.16
C ALA A 26 -1.85 10.84 11.97
N GLY A 27 -0.59 11.03 12.37
CA GLY A 27 0.17 10.05 13.14
C GLY A 27 0.62 8.81 12.35
N GLY A 28 0.59 8.84 11.01
CA GLY A 28 1.06 7.73 10.18
C GLY A 28 0.08 6.55 10.10
N ALA A 29 -1.17 6.72 10.55
CA ALA A 29 -2.12 5.62 10.73
C ALA A 29 -2.54 4.95 9.41
N ALA A 30 -2.80 5.71 8.36
CA ALA A 30 -3.23 5.18 7.06
C ALA A 30 -2.07 4.44 6.39
N THR A 31 -0.87 5.03 6.38
CA THR A 31 0.32 4.42 5.79
C THR A 31 0.72 3.16 6.55
N SER A 32 0.73 3.20 7.88
CA SER A 32 1.00 2.02 8.72
C SER A 32 -0.01 0.89 8.51
N ALA A 33 -1.29 1.22 8.31
CA ALA A 33 -2.31 0.22 8.03
C ALA A 33 -2.11 -0.44 6.66
N LEU A 34 -1.75 0.35 5.63
CA LEU A 34 -1.45 -0.20 4.30
C LEU A 34 -0.19 -1.07 4.32
N ASP A 35 0.88 -0.63 5.01
CA ASP A 35 2.11 -1.41 5.19
C ASP A 35 1.83 -2.74 5.88
N HIS A 36 0.99 -2.73 6.93
CA HIS A 36 0.58 -3.94 7.62
C HIS A 36 -0.18 -4.91 6.70
N LEU A 37 -1.08 -4.41 5.85
CA LEU A 37 -1.80 -5.22 4.87
C LEU A 37 -0.85 -5.80 3.81
N ALA A 38 0.10 -5.01 3.33
CA ALA A 38 1.09 -5.46 2.36
C ALA A 38 1.94 -6.61 2.92
N ASP A 39 2.37 -6.51 4.18
CA ASP A 39 3.14 -7.57 4.86
C ASP A 39 2.30 -8.84 5.05
N VAL A 40 1.11 -8.73 5.66
CA VAL A 40 0.25 -9.89 5.96
C VAL A 40 -0.26 -10.59 4.71
N TRP A 41 -0.44 -9.87 3.60
CA TRP A 41 -0.84 -10.44 2.31
C TRP A 41 0.34 -10.78 1.40
N ASN A 42 1.57 -10.63 1.87
CA ASN A 42 2.79 -10.88 1.09
C ASN A 42 2.75 -10.18 -0.28
N ALA A 43 2.34 -8.91 -0.30
CA ALA A 43 2.24 -8.12 -1.51
C ALA A 43 3.60 -7.95 -2.17
N GLN A 44 3.63 -8.09 -3.50
CA GLN A 44 4.83 -8.00 -4.29
C GLN A 44 4.81 -6.68 -5.05
N GLU A 45 5.89 -5.91 -4.93
CA GLU A 45 6.05 -4.68 -5.70
C GLU A 45 5.92 -4.98 -7.20
N TYR A 46 5.06 -4.22 -7.86
CA TYR A 46 4.81 -4.32 -9.28
C TYR A 46 5.46 -3.18 -10.05
N ALA A 47 5.35 -1.96 -9.52
CA ALA A 47 5.95 -0.77 -10.09
C ALA A 47 6.20 0.29 -9.02
N ALA A 48 7.25 1.07 -9.18
CA ALA A 48 7.45 2.33 -8.47
C ALA A 48 7.26 3.49 -9.45
N LEU A 49 6.55 4.53 -9.03
CA LEU A 49 6.47 5.78 -9.78
C LEU A 49 7.79 6.51 -9.62
N ASP A 50 8.31 7.02 -10.73
CA ASP A 50 9.54 7.80 -10.73
C ASP A 50 9.35 9.11 -9.92
N PRO A 51 10.07 9.30 -8.79
CA PRO A 51 9.99 10.52 -8.00
C PRO A 51 10.52 11.75 -8.76
N GLU A 52 11.33 11.52 -9.82
CA GLU A 52 11.73 12.44 -10.90
C GLU A 52 10.72 13.55 -11.21
N ASP A 53 9.50 13.09 -11.47
CA ASP A 53 8.43 13.88 -12.08
C ASP A 53 7.49 14.51 -11.05
N TYR A 54 7.57 14.13 -9.77
CA TYR A 54 6.53 14.42 -8.78
C TYR A 54 7.03 14.86 -7.39
N HIS A 55 8.34 14.79 -7.08
CA HIS A 55 8.88 15.14 -5.77
C HIS A 55 9.92 16.27 -5.81
N ASP A 56 9.73 17.29 -4.96
CA ASP A 56 10.79 18.25 -4.61
C ASP A 56 11.67 17.65 -3.51
N PHE A 57 12.88 17.21 -3.86
CA PHE A 57 13.85 16.59 -2.94
C PHE A 57 14.40 17.54 -1.86
N GLN A 58 14.10 18.85 -1.92
CA GLN A 58 14.38 19.76 -0.80
C GLN A 58 13.38 19.58 0.35
N VAL A 59 12.22 18.97 0.08
CA VAL A 59 11.09 18.80 1.02
C VAL A 59 10.92 17.34 1.46
N SER A 60 10.95 16.35 0.56
CA SER A 60 10.90 14.92 0.93
C SER A 60 12.32 14.33 0.97
N ARG A 61 12.93 14.31 2.16
CA ARG A 61 14.30 13.83 2.35
C ARG A 61 14.34 12.31 2.50
N PRO A 62 15.27 11.60 1.85
CA PRO A 62 15.45 10.17 2.06
C PRO A 62 15.81 9.86 3.52
N ILE A 63 15.23 8.78 4.04
CA ILE A 63 15.45 8.33 5.40
C ILE A 63 16.57 7.29 5.38
N ILE A 64 17.54 7.45 6.28
CA ILE A 64 18.59 6.45 6.50
C ILE A 64 18.20 5.60 7.70
N SER A 65 17.98 4.30 7.46
CA SER A 65 17.74 3.30 8.51
C SER A 65 18.92 2.33 8.60
N ARG A 66 18.95 1.52 9.67
CA ARG A 66 19.93 0.42 9.82
C ARG A 66 19.19 -0.89 9.95
N LEU A 67 19.60 -1.88 9.15
CA LEU A 67 19.12 -3.24 9.27
C LEU A 67 19.70 -3.94 10.51
N PRO A 68 19.11 -5.06 10.97
CA PRO A 68 19.61 -5.82 12.12
C PRO A 68 21.06 -6.33 11.97
N ASN A 69 21.54 -6.48 10.73
CA ASN A 69 22.92 -6.86 10.40
C ASN A 69 23.90 -5.67 10.44
N GLY A 70 23.43 -4.45 10.73
CA GLY A 70 24.23 -3.22 10.80
C GLY A 70 24.38 -2.47 9.48
N GLU A 71 23.83 -3.00 8.38
CA GLU A 71 23.85 -2.38 7.06
C GLU A 71 22.99 -1.10 7.04
N ARG A 72 23.47 -0.06 6.36
CA ARG A 72 22.73 1.19 6.17
C ARG A 72 21.86 1.08 4.94
N VAL A 73 20.57 1.33 5.10
CA VAL A 73 19.60 1.39 3.99
C VAL A 73 19.15 2.83 3.82
N ILE A 74 19.11 3.27 2.57
CA ILE A 74 18.55 4.58 2.18
C ILE A 74 17.19 4.30 1.56
N THR A 75 16.14 4.79 2.21
CA THR A 75 14.77 4.74 1.67
C THR A 75 14.48 6.08 1.02
N TRP A 76 14.27 6.06 -0.30
CA TRP A 76 13.86 7.23 -1.05
C TRP A 76 12.34 7.42 -0.93
N PRO A 77 11.85 8.66 -0.83
CA PRO A 77 10.43 8.93 -0.94
C PRO A 77 9.97 8.62 -2.36
N GLY A 78 8.87 7.88 -2.49
CA GLY A 78 8.30 7.48 -3.76
C GLY A 78 6.94 6.81 -3.56
N THR A 79 6.16 6.72 -4.63
CA THR A 79 4.89 5.98 -4.62
C THR A 79 5.12 4.62 -5.27
N ALA A 80 4.93 3.55 -4.52
CA ALA A 80 5.01 2.19 -5.04
C ALA A 80 3.61 1.58 -5.19
N VAL A 81 3.45 0.75 -6.21
CA VAL A 81 2.28 -0.08 -6.46
C VAL A 81 2.70 -1.52 -6.28
N SER A 82 2.03 -2.21 -5.37
CA SER A 82 2.22 -3.64 -5.11
C SER A 82 0.95 -4.41 -5.44
N THR A 83 1.11 -5.67 -5.81
CA THR A 83 0.00 -6.59 -6.13
C THR A 83 0.01 -7.79 -5.20
N THR A 84 -1.19 -8.26 -4.83
CA THR A 84 -1.38 -9.48 -4.07
C THR A 84 -2.71 -10.14 -4.42
N VAL A 85 -2.80 -11.44 -4.17
CA VAL A 85 -4.07 -12.15 -4.14
C VAL A 85 -4.62 -12.05 -2.72
N GLY A 86 -5.68 -11.26 -2.55
CA GLY A 86 -6.29 -11.06 -1.24
C GLY A 86 -6.80 -12.37 -0.60
N PRO A 87 -6.91 -12.42 0.74
CA PRO A 87 -7.38 -13.59 1.48
C PRO A 87 -8.84 -13.96 1.15
N PHE A 88 -9.58 -13.05 0.54
CA PHE A 88 -11.00 -13.17 0.17
C PHE A 88 -11.26 -14.11 -1.02
N THR A 89 -10.29 -14.94 -1.38
CA THR A 89 -10.42 -15.94 -2.47
C THR A 89 -11.38 -17.07 -2.08
N ARG A 90 -11.72 -17.23 -0.78
CA ARG A 90 -12.81 -18.10 -0.32
C ARG A 90 -13.88 -17.30 0.44
N LYS A 91 -15.08 -17.27 -0.15
CA LYS A 91 -16.36 -16.73 0.37
C LYS A 91 -16.34 -15.24 0.72
N ARG A 92 -16.67 -14.43 -0.29
CA ARG A 92 -17.04 -13.02 -0.16
C ARG A 92 -18.53 -12.95 0.22
N GLN A 93 -18.83 -13.07 1.50
CA GLN A 93 -20.11 -12.63 2.08
C GLN A 93 -19.75 -11.74 3.26
N ILE A 94 -20.03 -10.44 3.15
CA ILE A 94 -19.97 -9.50 4.26
C ILE A 94 -21.44 -9.35 4.69
N SER A 95 -21.77 -9.79 5.91
CA SER A 95 -23.15 -9.74 6.44
C SER A 95 -23.58 -8.35 6.84
#